data_AF-A0A932SPL3-F1
#
_entry.id   AF-A0A932SPL3-F1
#
_cell.length_a   1.000
_cell.length_b   1.000
_cell.length_c   1.000
_cell.angle_alpha   90.00
_cell.angle_beta   90.00
_cell.angle_gamma   90.00
#
_symmetry.space_group_name_H-M   'P 1'
#
loop_
_entity.id
_entity.type
_entity.pdbx_description
1 polymer ?
#
loop_
_entity_poly.entity_id
_entity_poly.type
_entity_poly.pdbx_seq_one_letter_code
_entity_poly.pdbx_strand_id
1 'polypeptide(L)' 'KLENVEWDGPAIHALLHEVKTAHDILPKELFQPLYRIFLDRDDGPQMGWFLSTLPREEVRSVLDAVLPS' A
#
# COMPACT_ATOMS: atom_id res chain seq x y z
N LYS A 1 -8.73 -6.30 7.08
CA LYS A 1 -7.95 -5.27 7.82
C LYS A 1 -8.00 -3.88 7.16
N LEU A 2 -8.01 -3.76 5.82
CA LEU A 2 -8.23 -2.48 5.12
C LEU A 2 -9.60 -1.84 5.39
N GLU A 3 -10.56 -2.62 5.89
CA GLU A 3 -11.97 -2.20 5.98
C GLU A 3 -12.22 -1.02 6.95
N ASN A 4 -11.39 -0.90 7.99
CA ASN A 4 -11.59 0.04 9.10
C ASN A 4 -10.49 1.10 9.23
N VAL A 5 -9.68 1.29 8.18
CA VAL A 5 -8.61 2.30 8.18
C VAL A 5 -9.17 3.59 7.60
N GLU A 6 -8.95 4.70 8.32
CA GLU A 6 -9.19 6.04 7.81
C GLU A 6 -8.38 6.23 6.52
N TRP A 7 -9.04 6.67 5.45
CA TRP A 7 -8.41 6.71 4.13
C TRP A 7 -7.61 8.00 3.93
N ASP A 8 -6.58 8.17 4.75
CA ASP A 8 -5.63 9.29 4.68
C ASP A 8 -4.17 8.80 4.63
N GLY A 9 -3.27 9.71 4.25
CA GLY A 9 -1.86 9.40 4.08
C GLY A 9 -1.18 8.81 5.33
N PRO A 10 -1.27 9.48 6.49
CA PRO A 10 -0.70 9.00 7.75
C PRO A 10 -1.21 7.63 8.18
N ALA A 11 -2.52 7.38 8.15
CA ALA A 11 -3.14 6.14 8.59
C ALA A 11 -2.74 4.97 7.68
N ILE A 12 -2.75 5.17 6.35
CA ILE A 12 -2.29 4.15 5.40
C ILE A 12 -0.79 3.88 5.58
N HIS A 13 0.02 4.91 5.76
CA HIS A 13 1.46 4.75 5.98
C HIS A 13 1.76 3.94 7.26
N ALA A 14 1.07 4.27 8.36
CA ALA A 14 1.19 3.54 9.62
C ALA A 14 0.79 2.07 9.46
N LEU A 15 -0.34 1.79 8.77
CA LEU A 15 -0.78 0.42 8.49
C LEU A 15 0.26 -0.36 7.69
N LEU A 16 0.86 0.22 6.64
CA LEU A 16 1.89 -0.45 5.86
C LEU A 16 3.12 -0.79 6.73
N HIS A 17 3.52 0.11 7.62
CA HIS A 17 4.60 -0.16 8.58
C HIS A 17 4.23 -1.21 9.62
N GLU A 18 2.97 -1.25 10.09
CA GLU A 18 2.46 -2.28 11.00
C GLU A 18 2.50 -3.65 10.33
N VAL A 19 1.96 -3.78 9.11
CA VAL A 19 2.00 -5.03 8.32
C VAL A 19 3.44 -5.50 8.12
N LYS A 20 4.32 -4.59 7.71
CA LYS A 20 5.75 -4.90 7.55
C LYS A 20 6.35 -5.50 8.84
N THR A 21 6.07 -4.87 9.98
CA THR A 21 6.60 -5.29 11.29
C THR A 21 5.97 -6.61 11.76
N ALA A 22 4.67 -6.77 11.60
CA ALA A 22 3.93 -7.95 12.04
C ALA A 22 4.34 -9.23 11.28
N HIS A 23 4.85 -9.09 10.06
CA HIS A 23 5.27 -10.18 9.20
C HIS A 23 6.79 -10.27 8.99
N ASP A 24 7.59 -9.46 9.71
CA ASP A 24 9.05 -9.38 9.57
C ASP A 24 9.53 -9.18 8.11
N ILE A 25 8.79 -8.36 7.36
CA ILE A 25 9.07 -8.08 5.95
C ILE A 25 10.07 -6.92 5.86
N LEU A 26 11.04 -7.00 4.94
CA LEU A 26 11.94 -5.87 4.72
C LEU A 26 11.19 -4.71 4.03
N PRO A 27 11.51 -3.43 4.29
CA PRO A 27 10.83 -2.30 3.64
C PRO A 27 10.77 -2.43 2.11
N LYS A 28 11.86 -2.87 1.48
CA LYS A 28 11.94 -3.07 0.03
C LYS A 28 10.96 -4.14 -0.46
N GLU A 29 10.72 -5.19 0.32
CA GLU A 29 9.84 -6.29 -0.04
C GLU A 29 8.36 -5.93 0.05
N LEU A 30 8.01 -4.86 0.79
CA LEU A 30 6.64 -4.32 0.82
C LEU A 30 6.45 -3.12 -0.12
N PHE A 31 7.31 -2.10 -0.03
CA PHE A 31 7.10 -0.84 -0.75
C PHE A 31 7.45 -0.94 -2.23
N GLN A 32 8.48 -1.70 -2.61
CA GLN A 32 8.88 -1.80 -4.02
C GLN A 32 7.81 -2.48 -4.89
N PRO A 33 7.17 -3.58 -4.47
CA PRO A 33 6.01 -4.11 -5.19
C PRO A 33 4.87 -3.10 -5.34
N LEU A 34 4.58 -2.32 -4.29
CA LEU A 34 3.54 -1.28 -4.37
C LEU A 34 3.91 -0.18 -5.37
N TYR A 35 5.18 0.26 -5.42
CA TYR A 35 5.63 1.19 -6.45
C TYR A 35 5.49 0.60 -7.86
N ARG A 36 5.81 -0.68 -8.05
CA ARG A 36 5.64 -1.32 -9.36
C ARG A 36 4.18 -1.44 -9.77
N ILE A 37 3.30 -1.84 -8.85
CA ILE A 37 1.86 -2.00 -9.11
C ILE A 37 1.21 -0.67 -9.51
N PHE A 38 1.53 0.43 -8.79
CA PHE A 38 0.81 1.68 -8.96
C PHE A 38 1.53 2.73 -9.82
N LEU A 39 2.85 2.68 -9.93
CA LEU A 39 3.67 3.70 -10.60
C LEU A 39 4.54 3.16 -11.74
N ASP A 40 4.60 1.83 -11.94
CA ASP A 40 5.52 1.17 -12.88
C ASP A 40 6.99 1.58 -12.63
N ARG A 41 7.36 1.71 -11.34
CA ARG A 41 8.68 2.18 -10.88
C ARG A 41 9.16 1.39 -9.67
N ASP A 42 10.46 1.43 -9.42
CA ASP A 42 11.07 0.81 -8.23
C ASP A 42 11.11 1.75 -7.00
N ASP A 43 10.89 3.04 -7.19
CA ASP A 43 10.87 4.07 -6.16
C ASP A 43 9.79 5.12 -6.42
N GLY A 44 9.45 5.89 -5.39
CA GLY A 44 8.42 6.91 -5.48
C GLY A 44 8.20 7.70 -4.19
N PRO A 45 7.12 8.48 -4.12
CA PRO A 45 6.73 9.21 -2.91
C PRO A 45 6.42 8.25 -1.76
N GLN A 46 6.19 8.77 -0.56
CA GLN A 46 5.75 7.93 0.55
C GLN A 46 4.41 7.26 0.20
N MET A 47 4.41 5.92 0.18
CA MET A 47 3.31 5.13 -0.40
C MET A 47 1.95 5.41 0.25
N GLY A 48 1.89 5.62 1.57
CA GLY A 48 0.62 5.94 2.25
C GLY A 48 -0.03 7.22 1.71
N TRP A 49 0.74 8.29 1.55
CA TRP A 49 0.25 9.55 0.98
C TRP A 49 -0.17 9.41 -0.46
N PHE A 50 0.59 8.67 -1.27
CA PHE A 50 0.21 8.42 -2.66
C PHE A 50 -1.13 7.67 -2.75
N LEU A 51 -1.28 6.55 -2.04
CA LEU A 51 -2.51 5.76 -2.05
C LEU A 51 -3.71 6.56 -1.54
N SER A 52 -3.51 7.49 -0.60
CA SER A 52 -4.58 8.37 -0.10
C SER A 52 -5.12 9.35 -1.15
N THR A 53 -4.38 9.62 -2.23
CA THR A 53 -4.87 10.45 -3.33
C THR A 53 -5.82 9.71 -4.28
N LEU A 54 -5.84 8.38 -4.20
CA LEU A 54 -6.68 7.51 -5.02
C LEU A 54 -7.94 7.10 -4.23
N PRO A 55 -9.09 6.88 -4.90
CA PRO A 55 -10.24 6.28 -4.26
C PRO A 55 -9.91 4.89 -3.71
N ARG A 56 -10.34 4.63 -2.47
CA ARG A 56 -10.10 3.35 -1.78
C ARG A 56 -10.52 2.12 -2.58
N GLU A 57 -11.67 2.21 -3.25
CA GLU A 57 -12.22 1.13 -4.06
C GLU A 57 -11.35 0.82 -5.28
N GLU A 58 -10.71 1.83 -5.88
CA GLU A 58 -9.77 1.65 -7.00
C GLU A 58 -8.49 0.96 -6.53
N VAL A 59 -7.93 1.41 -5.39
CA VAL A 59 -6.76 0.75 -4.78
C VAL A 59 -7.05 -0.70 -4.46
N ARG A 60 -8.22 -1.01 -3.87
CA ARG A 60 -8.62 -2.40 -3.60
C ARG A 60 -8.76 -3.21 -4.89
N SER A 61 -9.46 -2.67 -5.89
CA SER A 61 -9.65 -3.34 -7.19
C SER A 61 -8.31 -3.71 -7.85
N VAL A 62 -7.34 -2.80 -7.82
CA VAL A 62 -5.98 -3.06 -8.33
C VAL A 62 -5.30 -4.18 -7.55
N LEU A 63 -5.36 -4.15 -6.22
CA LEU A 63 -4.75 -5.18 -5.38
C LEU A 63 -5.38 -6.56 -5.59
N ASP A 64 -6.71 -6.65 -5.68
CA ASP A 64 -7.44 -7.90 -5.91
C ASP A 64 -7.11 -8.50 -7.28
N ALA A 65 -6.86 -7.66 -8.29
CA ALA A 65 -6.49 -8.11 -9.64
C ALA A 65 -5.07 -8.70 -9.72
N VAL A 66 -4.15 -8.24 -8.87
CA VAL A 66 -2.73 -8.67 -8.90
C VAL A 66 -2.37 -9.69 -7.82
N LEU A 67 -3.18 -9.79 -6.75
CA LEU A 67 -3.03 -10.76 -5.67
C LEU A 67 -4.26 -11.69 -5.67
N PRO A 68 -4.31 -12.73 -6.52
CA PRO A 68 -5.40 -13.69 -6.47
C PRO A 68 -5.40 -14.37 -5.09
N SER A 69 -6.59 -14.40 -4.48
CA SER A 69 -6.85 -14.99 -3.15
C SER A 69 -6.61 -16.49 -3.10
#